data_AF-A0A7J8XXK7-F1
#
_entry.id   AF-A0A7J8XXK7-F1
#
_cell.length_a   1.000
_cell.length_b   1.000
_cell.length_c   1.000
_cell.angle_alpha   90.00
_cell.angle_beta   90.00
_cell.angle_gamma   90.00
#
_symmetry.space_group_name_H-M   'P 1'
#
loop_
_entity.id
_entity.type
_entity.pdbx_description
1 polymer ?
#
loop_
_entity_poly.entity_id
_entity_poly.type
_entity_poly.pdbx_seq_one_letter_code
_entity_poly.pdbx_strand_id
1 'polypeptide(L)'
;MEELRSAVEEHMELMADLVQKLSSELRSGLRPAYDNFMGFFHAIDWKEPWLMCLLAFHVFLLIVTIFSRKNTNFQMCLFLLALLGVYFAELLNGFLGDNWKKFANQNYFDTSGLFLSVLWSGPLLIIAIIILVSVQELLLLPLP
;
A
#
# COMPACT_ATOMS: atom_id res chain seq x y z
N MET A 1 24.66 39.96 -22.51
CA MET A 1 24.85 39.08 -21.33
C MET A 1 23.80 39.35 -20.26
N GLU A 2 23.48 40.61 -19.97
CA GLU A 2 22.43 41.00 -19.01
C GLU A 2 21.01 40.63 -19.48
N GLU A 3 20.67 40.91 -20.74
CA GLU A 3 19.38 40.52 -21.36
C GLU A 3 19.09 39.01 -21.31
N LEU A 4 20.12 38.18 -21.50
CA LEU A 4 19.98 36.72 -21.44
C LEU A 4 19.78 36.24 -20.00
N ARG A 5 20.42 36.90 -19.03
CA ARG A 5 20.25 36.59 -17.60
C ARG A 5 18.85 36.99 -17.13
N SER A 6 18.34 38.15 -17.54
CA SER A 6 16.98 38.57 -17.17
C SER A 6 15.92 37.65 -17.77
N ALA A 7 16.06 37.25 -19.04
CA ALA A 7 15.13 36.30 -19.66
C ALA A 7 15.13 34.92 -18.99
N VAL A 8 16.30 34.45 -18.51
CA VAL A 8 16.41 33.19 -17.77
C VAL A 8 15.82 33.30 -16.36
N GLU A 9 16.00 34.43 -15.67
CA GLU A 9 15.38 34.70 -14.37
C GLU A 9 13.86 34.75 -14.48
N GLU A 10 13.31 35.44 -15.48
CA GLU A 10 11.86 35.54 -15.72
C GLU A 10 11.24 34.17 -16.02
N HIS A 11 11.90 33.33 -16.82
CA HIS A 11 11.47 31.96 -17.07
C HIS A 11 11.52 31.09 -15.80
N MET A 12 12.53 31.30 -14.94
CA MET A 12 12.65 30.58 -13.67
C MET A 12 11.53 30.95 -12.69
N GLU A 13 11.12 32.22 -12.65
CA GLU A 13 9.96 32.67 -11.85
C GLU A 13 8.65 32.05 -12.35
N LEU A 14 8.43 32.00 -13.66
CA LEU A 14 7.25 31.33 -14.24
C LEU A 14 7.20 29.84 -13.89
N MET A 15 8.32 29.14 -13.97
CA MET A 15 8.39 27.73 -13.57
C MET A 15 8.11 27.55 -12.09
N ALA A 16 8.62 28.44 -11.23
CA ALA A 16 8.36 28.41 -9.80
C ALA A 16 6.87 28.59 -9.49
N ASP A 17 6.20 29.56 -10.13
CA ASP A 17 4.76 29.79 -9.94
C ASP A 17 3.91 28.60 -10.41
N LEU A 18 4.24 28.00 -11.57
CA LEU A 18 3.55 26.79 -12.07
C LEU A 18 3.71 25.61 -11.12
N VAL A 19 4.93 25.35 -10.63
CA VAL A 19 5.19 24.28 -9.66
C VAL A 19 4.45 24.54 -8.35
N GLN A 20 4.43 25.79 -7.89
CA GLN A 20 3.75 26.17 -6.66
C GLN A 20 2.22 26.04 -6.79
N LYS A 21 1.66 26.47 -7.92
CA LYS A 21 0.25 26.33 -8.23
C LYS A 21 -0.16 24.86 -8.34
N LEU A 22 0.59 24.05 -9.08
CA LEU A 22 0.38 22.61 -9.20
C LEU A 22 0.46 21.91 -7.83
N SER A 23 1.48 22.22 -7.03
CA SER A 23 1.64 21.71 -5.67
C SER A 23 0.46 22.10 -4.78
N SER A 24 -0.03 23.34 -4.91
CA SER A 24 -1.18 23.82 -4.14
C SER A 24 -2.50 23.13 -4.52
N GLU A 25 -2.72 22.87 -5.81
CA GLU A 25 -3.89 22.14 -6.32
C GLU A 25 -3.85 20.66 -5.96
N LEU A 26 -2.68 20.02 -6.09
CA LEU A 26 -2.48 18.64 -5.65
C LEU A 26 -2.69 18.53 -4.13
N ARG A 27 -2.10 19.42 -3.35
CA ARG A 27 -2.25 19.41 -1.89
C ARG A 27 -3.69 19.69 -1.48
N SER A 28 -4.38 20.63 -2.09
CA SER A 28 -5.77 20.94 -1.76
C SER A 28 -6.71 19.78 -2.12
N GLY A 29 -6.49 19.13 -3.27
CA GLY A 29 -7.25 17.95 -3.69
C GLY A 29 -6.99 16.70 -2.83
N LEU A 30 -5.75 16.50 -2.37
CA LEU A 30 -5.36 15.32 -1.59
C LEU A 30 -5.65 15.45 -0.09
N ARG A 31 -5.70 16.66 0.47
CA ARG A 31 -6.03 16.91 1.88
C ARG A 31 -7.29 16.17 2.36
N PRO A 32 -8.48 16.33 1.74
CA PRO A 32 -9.69 15.68 2.23
C PRO A 32 -9.62 14.16 2.17
N ALA A 33 -9.00 13.59 1.13
CA ALA A 33 -8.76 12.16 1.06
C ALA A 33 -7.84 11.69 2.20
N TYR A 34 -6.71 12.39 2.40
CA TYR A 34 -5.77 12.09 3.48
C TYR A 34 -6.41 12.18 4.86
N ASP A 35 -7.21 13.23 5.13
CA ASP A 35 -7.89 13.42 6.40
C ASP A 35 -8.90 12.29 6.67
N ASN A 36 -9.63 11.85 5.64
CA ASN A 36 -10.53 10.70 5.74
C ASN A 36 -9.78 9.39 6.01
N PHE A 37 -8.66 9.14 5.31
CA PHE A 37 -7.82 7.97 5.55
C PHE A 37 -7.24 7.97 6.96
N MET A 38 -6.71 9.09 7.42
CA MET A 38 -6.18 9.21 8.78
C MET A 38 -7.27 9.03 9.83
N GLY A 39 -8.47 9.57 9.60
CA GLY A 39 -9.63 9.34 10.45
C GLY A 39 -10.00 7.86 10.55
N PHE A 40 -10.01 7.14 9.42
CA PHE A 40 -10.22 5.70 9.39
C PHE A 40 -9.16 4.94 10.21
N PHE A 41 -7.87 5.23 10.01
CA PHE A 41 -6.79 4.60 10.77
C PHE A 41 -6.85 4.90 12.27
N HIS A 42 -7.29 6.10 12.65
CA HIS A 42 -7.43 6.49 14.05
C HIS A 42 -8.62 5.82 14.74
N ALA A 43 -9.70 5.54 13.99
CA ALA A 43 -10.86 4.83 14.49
C ALA A 43 -10.58 3.33 14.75
N ILE A 44 -9.52 2.79 14.14
CA ILE A 44 -9.09 1.41 14.35
C ILE A 44 -8.39 1.27 15.71
N ASP A 45 -8.86 0.35 16.55
CA ASP A 45 -8.19 0.06 17.82
C ASP A 45 -7.00 -0.91 17.60
N TRP A 46 -5.82 -0.33 17.42
CA TRP A 46 -4.55 -1.05 17.25
C TRP A 46 -4.12 -1.86 18.49
N LYS A 47 -4.81 -1.73 19.63
CA LYS A 47 -4.53 -2.53 20.83
C LYS A 47 -5.19 -3.91 20.79
N GLU A 48 -6.01 -4.19 19.78
CA GLU A 48 -6.64 -5.49 19.68
C GLU A 48 -5.65 -6.59 19.27
N PRO A 49 -5.58 -7.73 20.01
CA PRO A 49 -4.60 -8.78 19.77
C PRO A 49 -4.66 -9.39 18.36
N TRP A 50 -5.86 -9.55 17.81
CA TRP A 50 -6.05 -10.15 16.49
C TRP A 50 -5.50 -9.25 15.37
N LEU A 51 -5.63 -7.93 15.52
CA LEU A 51 -5.11 -6.96 14.56
C LEU A 51 -3.58 -6.87 14.65
N MET A 52 -3.01 -6.95 15.85
CA MET A 52 -1.55 -7.09 15.98
C MET A 52 -1.04 -8.38 15.35
N CYS A 53 -1.76 -9.49 15.52
CA CYS A 53 -1.44 -10.76 14.87
C CYS A 53 -1.49 -10.62 13.33
N LEU A 54 -2.50 -9.92 12.81
CA LEU A 54 -2.60 -9.62 11.39
C LEU A 54 -1.40 -8.80 10.89
N LEU A 55 -1.00 -7.76 11.61
CA LEU A 55 0.16 -6.95 11.24
C LEU A 55 1.46 -7.77 11.29
N ALA A 56 1.63 -8.58 12.33
CA ALA A 56 2.78 -9.47 12.48
C ALA A 56 2.85 -10.51 11.34
N PHE A 57 1.71 -11.04 10.91
CA PHE A 57 1.61 -11.94 9.75
C PHE A 57 2.15 -11.27 8.48
N HIS A 58 1.78 -10.02 8.21
CA HIS A 58 2.28 -9.30 7.03
C HIS A 58 3.78 -9.01 7.11
N VAL A 59 4.28 -8.61 8.28
CA VAL A 59 5.72 -8.40 8.49
C VAL A 59 6.48 -9.71 8.28
N PHE A 60 5.97 -10.82 8.82
CA PHE A 60 6.54 -12.14 8.61
C PHE A 60 6.54 -12.53 7.13
N LEU A 61 5.43 -12.31 6.42
CA LEU A 61 5.32 -12.60 4.99
C LEU A 61 6.30 -11.76 4.16
N LEU A 62 6.48 -10.48 4.50
CA LEU A 62 7.47 -9.61 3.89
C LEU A 62 8.90 -10.11 4.13
N ILE A 63 9.22 -10.51 5.36
CA ILE A 63 10.51 -11.12 5.71
C ILE A 63 10.76 -12.37 4.86
N VAL A 64 9.79 -13.30 4.81
CA VAL A 64 9.87 -14.51 3.99
C VAL A 64 10.09 -14.19 2.52
N THR A 65 9.38 -13.20 1.98
CA THR A 65 9.58 -12.71 0.60
C THR A 65 11.00 -12.23 0.35
N ILE A 66 11.57 -11.42 1.26
CA ILE A 66 12.92 -10.87 1.14
C ILE A 66 13.98 -11.97 1.21
N PHE A 67 13.82 -12.94 2.12
CA PHE A 67 14.75 -14.06 2.27
C PHE A 67 14.67 -15.04 1.10
N SER A 68 13.49 -15.22 0.52
CA SER A 68 13.29 -16.14 -0.60
C SER A 68 13.65 -15.55 -1.98
N ARG A 69 14.21 -14.34 -2.06
CA ARG A 69 14.57 -13.67 -3.33
C ARG A 69 15.44 -14.50 -4.28
N LYS A 70 16.22 -15.46 -3.77
CA LYS A 70 17.06 -16.34 -4.59
C LYS A 70 16.30 -17.51 -5.24
N ASN A 71 15.08 -17.81 -4.78
CA ASN A 71 14.30 -18.95 -5.26
C ASN A 71 13.02 -18.47 -5.97
N THR A 72 13.12 -18.33 -7.29
CA THR A 72 12.03 -17.85 -8.15
C THR A 72 10.76 -18.69 -8.04
N ASN A 73 10.89 -20.03 -7.96
CA ASN A 73 9.72 -20.91 -7.86
C ASN A 73 8.92 -20.67 -6.58
N PHE A 74 9.62 -20.45 -5.45
CA PHE A 74 8.97 -20.14 -4.19
C PHE A 74 8.34 -18.75 -4.21
N GLN A 75 9.01 -17.76 -4.81
CA GLN A 75 8.44 -16.42 -4.98
C GLN A 75 7.18 -16.43 -5.86
N MET A 76 7.14 -17.21 -6.94
CA MET A 76 5.94 -17.38 -7.76
C MET A 76 4.80 -18.02 -6.95
N CYS A 77 5.10 -19.00 -6.10
CA CYS A 77 4.11 -19.57 -5.19
C CYS A 77 3.56 -18.52 -4.20
N LEU A 78 4.44 -17.74 -3.55
CA LEU A 78 4.03 -16.65 -2.66
C LEU A 78 3.20 -15.59 -3.37
N PHE A 79 3.55 -15.25 -4.60
CA PHE A 79 2.81 -14.29 -5.42
C PHE A 79 1.38 -14.78 -5.70
N LEU A 80 1.24 -16.03 -6.16
CA LEU A 80 -0.07 -16.63 -6.38
C LEU A 80 -0.88 -16.73 -5.08
N LEU A 81 -0.23 -17.06 -3.96
CA LEU A 81 -0.89 -17.10 -2.66
C LEU A 81 -1.36 -15.72 -2.20
N ALA A 82 -0.57 -14.66 -2.45
CA ALA A 82 -0.95 -13.28 -2.15
C ALA A 82 -2.16 -12.84 -2.98
N LEU A 83 -2.16 -13.12 -4.29
CA LEU A 83 -3.31 -12.83 -5.16
C LEU A 83 -4.56 -13.60 -4.76
N LEU A 84 -4.40 -14.87 -4.39
CA LEU A 84 -5.50 -15.69 -3.90
C LEU A 84 -6.05 -15.13 -2.57
N GLY A 85 -5.17 -14.67 -1.69
CA GLY A 85 -5.56 -13.99 -0.45
C GLY A 85 -6.38 -12.73 -0.72
N VAL A 86 -5.97 -11.91 -1.69
CA VAL A 86 -6.72 -10.72 -2.12
C VAL A 86 -8.10 -11.11 -2.69
N TYR A 87 -8.16 -12.16 -3.51
CA TYR A 87 -9.41 -12.65 -4.08
C TYR A 87 -10.41 -13.10 -2.98
N PHE A 88 -9.92 -13.74 -1.93
CA PHE A 88 -10.76 -14.16 -0.80
C PHE A 88 -11.11 -13.04 0.19
N ALA A 89 -10.61 -11.81 0.00
CA ALA A 89 -10.82 -10.73 0.97
C ALA A 89 -12.30 -10.43 1.22
N GLU A 90 -13.15 -10.46 0.19
CA GLU A 90 -14.59 -10.21 0.33
C GLU A 90 -15.29 -11.32 1.13
N LEU A 91 -14.94 -12.59 0.85
CA LEU A 91 -15.47 -13.74 1.59
C LEU A 91 -15.05 -13.69 3.06
N LEU A 92 -13.78 -13.37 3.31
CA LEU A 92 -13.25 -13.20 4.66
C LEU A 92 -13.92 -12.03 5.39
N ASN A 93 -14.17 -10.91 4.70
CA ASN A 93 -14.86 -9.76 5.26
C ASN A 93 -16.26 -10.12 5.75
N GLY A 94 -17.05 -10.84 4.93
CA GLY A 94 -18.37 -11.32 5.34
C GLY A 94 -18.30 -12.29 6.51
N PHE A 95 -17.44 -13.31 6.41
CA PHE A 95 -17.30 -14.33 7.46
C PHE A 95 -16.83 -13.77 8.80
N LEU A 96 -15.80 -12.92 8.79
CA LEU A 96 -15.27 -12.28 9.99
C LEU A 96 -16.25 -11.23 10.53
N GLY A 97 -16.99 -10.54 9.66
CA GLY A 97 -18.10 -9.68 10.02
C GLY A 97 -19.23 -10.43 10.73
N ASP A 98 -19.61 -11.63 10.30
CA ASP A 98 -20.65 -12.39 11.01
C ASP A 98 -20.18 -12.89 12.40
N ASN A 99 -18.86 -13.01 12.58
CA ASN A 99 -18.24 -13.61 13.76
C ASN A 99 -17.44 -12.62 14.63
N TRP A 100 -17.50 -11.31 14.37
CA TRP A 100 -16.62 -10.31 15.00
C TRP A 100 -16.65 -10.37 16.53
N LYS A 101 -17.83 -10.63 17.12
CA LYS A 101 -18.04 -10.72 18.58
C LYS A 101 -17.18 -11.78 19.29
N LYS A 102 -16.64 -12.75 18.54
CA LYS A 102 -15.81 -13.82 19.10
C LYS A 102 -14.36 -13.39 19.35
N PHE A 103 -13.88 -12.35 18.66
CA PHE A 103 -12.45 -11.99 18.67
C PHE A 103 -12.16 -10.48 18.72
N ALA A 104 -13.15 -9.63 18.43
CA ALA A 104 -13.02 -8.18 18.42
C ALA A 104 -14.04 -7.54 19.38
N ASN A 105 -13.67 -6.39 19.95
CA ASN A 105 -14.54 -5.61 20.82
C ASN A 105 -15.56 -4.78 20.01
N GLN A 106 -15.22 -4.45 18.76
CA GLN A 106 -16.08 -3.72 17.83
C GLN A 106 -16.10 -4.36 16.45
N ASN A 107 -17.15 -4.07 15.68
CA ASN A 107 -17.27 -4.55 14.31
C ASN A 107 -16.54 -3.60 13.36
N TYR A 108 -15.43 -4.06 12.78
CA TYR A 108 -14.68 -3.33 11.75
C TYR A 108 -15.12 -3.68 10.33
N PHE A 109 -15.84 -4.77 10.16
CA PHE A 109 -16.17 -5.31 8.85
C PHE A 109 -17.40 -4.61 8.30
N ASP A 110 -17.23 -4.03 7.12
CA ASP A 110 -18.23 -3.23 6.44
C ASP A 110 -18.68 -3.90 5.13
N THR A 111 -19.90 -3.61 4.66
CA THR A 111 -20.43 -4.20 3.41
C THR A 111 -19.61 -3.82 2.18
N SER A 112 -18.94 -2.66 2.20
CA SER A 112 -18.01 -2.24 1.13
C SER A 112 -16.65 -2.97 1.19
N GLY A 113 -16.35 -3.71 2.26
CA GLY A 113 -15.07 -4.39 2.46
C GLY A 113 -13.88 -3.45 2.55
N LEU A 114 -14.08 -2.18 2.90
CA LEU A 114 -13.01 -1.17 2.97
C LEU A 114 -11.93 -1.58 3.98
N PHE A 115 -12.35 -2.07 5.15
CA PHE A 115 -11.41 -2.45 6.20
C PHE A 115 -10.48 -3.60 5.77
N LEU A 116 -11.05 -4.67 5.23
CA LEU A 116 -10.29 -5.80 4.70
C LEU A 116 -9.46 -5.41 3.48
N SER A 117 -9.99 -4.57 2.59
CA SER A 117 -9.23 -4.07 1.46
C SER A 117 -7.96 -3.34 1.89
N VAL A 118 -8.05 -2.46 2.90
CA VAL A 118 -6.91 -1.67 3.38
C VAL A 118 -5.92 -2.49 4.18
N LEU A 119 -6.38 -3.35 5.10
CA LEU A 119 -5.49 -4.04 6.05
C LEU A 119 -5.06 -5.45 5.64
N TRP A 120 -5.77 -6.06 4.71
CA TRP A 120 -5.42 -7.38 4.16
C TRP A 120 -4.94 -7.24 2.71
N SER A 121 -5.79 -6.73 1.82
CA SER A 121 -5.45 -6.70 0.40
C SER A 121 -4.33 -5.71 0.08
N GLY A 122 -4.31 -4.52 0.70
CA GLY A 122 -3.29 -3.49 0.49
C GLY A 122 -1.87 -4.00 0.73
N PRO A 123 -1.54 -4.49 1.95
CA PRO A 123 -0.22 -5.06 2.24
C PRO A 123 0.12 -6.26 1.35
N LEU A 124 -0.82 -7.16 1.08
CA LEU A 124 -0.59 -8.30 0.19
C LEU A 124 -0.24 -7.86 -1.23
N LEU A 125 -0.92 -6.85 -1.77
CA LEU A 125 -0.63 -6.29 -3.10
C LEU A 125 0.75 -5.61 -3.13
N ILE A 126 1.12 -4.88 -2.08
CA ILE A 126 2.46 -4.29 -1.96
C ILE A 126 3.53 -5.41 -1.98
N ILE A 127 3.31 -6.49 -1.23
CA ILE A 127 4.23 -7.63 -1.24
C ILE A 127 4.27 -8.30 -2.63
N ALA A 128 3.13 -8.44 -3.30
CA ALA A 128 3.06 -8.97 -4.66
C ALA A 128 3.85 -8.11 -5.65
N ILE A 129 3.78 -6.78 -5.54
CA ILE A 129 4.59 -5.84 -6.32
C ILE A 129 6.08 -6.02 -6.03
N ILE A 130 6.47 -6.15 -4.77
CA ILE A 130 7.88 -6.39 -4.38
C ILE A 130 8.40 -7.69 -4.98
N ILE A 131 7.59 -8.75 -4.99
CA ILE A 131 7.95 -10.02 -5.62
C ILE A 131 8.13 -9.81 -7.13
N LEU A 132 7.20 -9.14 -7.81
CA LEU A 132 7.27 -8.90 -9.25
C LEU A 132 8.54 -8.14 -9.64
N VAL A 133 8.89 -7.08 -8.90
CA VAL A 133 10.12 -6.31 -9.10
C VAL A 133 11.36 -7.19 -8.87
N SER A 134 11.37 -7.99 -7.80
CA SER A 134 12.49 -8.89 -7.46
C SER A 134 12.72 -9.95 -8.53
N VAL A 135 11.65 -10.54 -9.07
CA VAL A 135 11.73 -11.55 -10.13
C VAL A 135 12.21 -10.93 -11.44
N GLN A 136 11.74 -9.73 -11.79
CA GLN A 136 12.15 -9.03 -13.00
C GLN A 136 13.62 -8.62 -12.97
N GLU A 137 14.13 -8.15 -11.82
CA GLU A 137 15.55 -7.83 -11.64
C GLU A 137 16.46 -9.06 -11.81
N LEU A 138 16.04 -10.22 -11.29
CA LEU A 138 16.77 -11.47 -11.47
C LEU A 138 16.76 -11.96 -12.93
N LEU A 139 15.68 -11.72 -13.68
CA LEU A 139 15.53 -12.14 -15.07
C LEU A 139 16.29 -11.24 -16.06
N LEU A 140 16.53 -9.98 -15.68
CA LEU A 140 17.30 -9.00 -16.46
C LEU A 140 18.81 -9.04 -16.19
N LEU A 141 19.26 -9.76 -15.16
CA LEU A 141 20.68 -10.02 -14.96
C LEU A 141 21.15 -11.05 -16.01
N PRO A 142 22.09 -10.69 -16.91
CA PRO A 142 22.66 -11.64 -17.85
C PRO A 142 23.33 -12.77 -17.06
N LEU A 143 22.97 -14.02 -17.37
CA LEU A 143 23.65 -15.20 -16.87
C LEU A 143 25.17 -15.08 -17.19
N PRO A 144 26.06 -15.44 -16.25
CA PRO A 144 27.50 -15.46 -16.49
C PRO A 144 27.90 -16.50 -17.54
#